data_AF-A0A8F5GGV9-F1
#
_entry.id   AF-A0A8F5GGV9-F1
#
_cell.length_a   1.000
_cell.length_b   1.000
_cell.length_c   1.000
_cell.angle_alpha   90.00
_cell.angle_beta   90.00
_cell.angle_gamma   90.00
#
_symmetry.space_group_name_H-M   'P 1'
#
loop_
_entity.id
_entity.type
_entity.pdbx_description
1 polymer ?
#
loop_
_entity_poly.entity_id
_entity_poly.type
_entity_poly.pdbx_seq_one_letter_code
_entity_poly.pdbx_strand_id
1 'polypeptide(L)' 'MINVLWILLSIFLNIIIFVRSPKNNSLASFATKTNLLGSPSSAERTLNNLTLIGITLYLFFAIQLNFNNL' A
#
# COMPACT_ATOMS: atom_id res chain seq x y z
N MET A 1 11.98 -10.89 -18.56
CA MET A 1 10.50 -10.77 -18.46
C MET A 1 10.04 -10.46 -17.04
N ILE A 2 10.59 -11.11 -16.00
CA ILE A 2 10.29 -10.85 -14.58
C ILE A 2 10.55 -9.39 -14.14
N ASN A 3 11.58 -8.74 -14.72
CA ASN A 3 11.90 -7.33 -14.46
C ASN A 3 10.75 -6.38 -14.87
N VAL A 4 10.03 -6.70 -15.95
CA VAL A 4 8.89 -5.89 -16.42
C VAL A 4 7.72 -6.02 -15.44
N LEU A 5 7.45 -7.23 -14.94
CA LEU A 5 6.45 -7.45 -13.89
C LEU A 5 6.78 -6.68 -12.60
N TRP A 6 8.06 -6.62 -12.22
CA TRP A 6 8.52 -5.86 -11.06
C TRP A 6 8.33 -4.34 -11.22
N ILE A 7 8.67 -3.80 -12.40
CA ILE A 7 8.44 -2.38 -12.72
C ILE A 7 6.93 -2.06 -12.67
N LEU A 8 6.10 -2.92 -13.27
CA LEU A 8 4.65 -2.73 -13.32
C LEU A 8 4.02 -2.77 -11.92
N LEU A 9 4.49 -3.69 -11.06
CA LEU A 9 4.08 -3.78 -9.66
C LEU A 9 4.50 -2.54 -8.84
N SER A 10 5.70 -2.00 -9.11
CA SER A 10 6.19 -0.78 -8.47
C SER A 10 5.35 0.44 -8.84
N ILE A 11 4.98 0.58 -10.11
CA ILE A 11 4.11 1.66 -10.60
C ILE A 11 2.71 1.52 -9.99
N PHE A 12 2.16 0.30 -9.97
CA PHE A 12 0.86 0.01 -9.38
C PHE A 12 0.81 0.39 -7.89
N LEU A 13 1.83 0.02 -7.11
CA LEU A 13 1.94 0.40 -5.70
C LEU A 13 2.02 1.92 -5.50
N ASN A 14 2.78 2.62 -6.34
CA ASN A 14 2.84 4.08 -6.28
C ASN A 14 1.46 4.71 -6.52
N ILE A 15 0.71 4.24 -7.53
CA ILE A 15 -0.65 4.72 -7.80
C ILE A 15 -1.58 4.48 -6.60
N ILE A 16 -1.53 3.29 -5.99
CA ILE A 16 -2.33 2.97 -4.80
C ILE A 16 -2.01 3.92 -3.64
N ILE A 17 -0.74 4.25 -3.43
CA ILE A 17 -0.31 5.17 -2.38
C ILE A 17 -0.84 6.58 -2.64
N PHE A 18 -0.82 7.06 -3.89
CA PHE A 18 -1.41 8.36 -4.25
C PHE A 18 -2.93 8.39 -4.08
N VAL A 19 -3.62 7.30 -4.44
CA VAL A 19 -5.08 7.17 -4.24
C VAL A 19 -5.44 7.13 -2.75
N ARG A 20 -4.55 6.62 -1.91
CA ARG A 20 -4.62 6.74 -0.44
C ARG A 20 -4.24 8.16 -0.01
N SER A 21 -5.04 9.14 -0.45
CA SER A 21 -4.91 10.54 -0.04
C SER A 21 -4.98 10.65 1.49
N PRO A 22 -4.13 11.47 2.14
CA PRO A 22 -4.10 11.58 3.59
C PRO A 22 -5.44 12.12 4.11
N LYS A 23 -6.09 11.35 4.98
CA LYS A 23 -7.41 11.67 5.54
C LYS A 23 -7.33 12.58 6.76
N ASN A 24 -6.42 13.56 6.80
CA ASN A 24 -6.12 14.28 8.04
C ASN A 24 -5.60 15.70 7.75
N ASN A 25 -6.49 16.65 7.45
CA ASN A 25 -6.12 18.06 7.38
C ASN A 25 -5.86 18.63 8.80
N SER A 26 -4.57 18.70 9.13
CA SER A 26 -3.84 19.56 10.09
C SER A 26 -4.45 19.91 11.47
N LEU A 27 -5.66 20.46 11.61
CA LEU A 27 -6.19 20.88 12.94
C LEU A 27 -7.39 20.04 13.42
N ALA A 28 -8.11 19.38 12.50
CA ALA A 28 -9.29 18.58 12.85
C ALA A 28 -8.93 17.18 13.39
N SER A 29 -7.72 16.67 13.10
CA SER A 29 -7.26 15.33 13.52
C SER A 29 -6.86 15.24 14.99
N PHE A 30 -6.65 16.37 15.68
CA PHE A 30 -6.36 16.42 17.11
C PHE A 30 -7.63 16.55 17.97
N ALA A 31 -8.68 17.19 17.45
CA ALA A 31 -9.96 17.36 18.14
C ALA A 31 -10.97 16.23 17.90
N THR A 32 -10.85 15.50 16.77
CA THR A 32 -11.85 14.53 16.36
C THR A 32 -11.34 13.11 16.56
N LYS A 33 -11.79 12.50 17.66
CA LYS A 33 -11.88 11.05 17.92
C LYS A 33 -10.65 10.24 17.47
N THR A 34 -9.80 9.89 18.44
CA THR A 34 -9.00 8.67 18.39
C THR A 34 -9.94 7.49 18.11
N ASN A 35 -10.10 7.13 16.84
CA ASN A 35 -10.86 5.96 16.43
C ASN A 35 -10.02 4.69 16.69
N LEU A 36 -9.47 4.59 17.92
CA LEU A 36 -8.58 3.52 18.38
C LEU A 36 -9.28 2.15 18.32
N LEU A 37 -10.62 2.16 18.38
CA LEU A 37 -11.52 1.00 18.29
C LEU A 37 -12.51 1.09 17.12
N GLY A 38 -12.42 2.14 16.30
CA GLY A 38 -13.33 2.30 15.17
C GLY A 38 -12.89 1.47 13.99
N SER A 39 -13.79 0.65 13.48
CA SER A 39 -13.51 -0.11 12.27
C SER A 39 -13.35 0.84 11.08
N PRO A 40 -12.28 0.72 10.28
CA PRO A 40 -12.12 1.49 9.05
C PRO A 40 -13.33 1.27 8.12
N SER A 41 -13.63 2.26 7.29
CA SER A 41 -14.70 2.14 6.30
C SER A 41 -14.42 0.94 5.38
N SER A 42 -15.44 0.21 4.95
CA SER A 42 -15.27 -1.00 4.12
C SER A 42 -14.39 -0.78 2.89
N ALA A 43 -14.46 0.41 2.27
CA ALA A 43 -13.61 0.78 1.14
C ALA A 43 -12.13 0.94 1.54
N GLU A 44 -11.86 1.54 2.71
CA GLU A 44 -10.51 1.68 3.24
C GLU A 44 -9.90 0.34 3.63
N ARG A 45 -10.71 -0.56 4.19
CA ARG A 45 -10.29 -1.91 4.58
C ARG A 45 -9.90 -2.74 3.36
N THR A 46 -10.69 -2.68 2.28
CA THR A 46 -10.35 -3.32 1.01
C THR A 46 -9.07 -2.74 0.42
N LEU A 47 -8.92 -1.41 0.39
CA LEU A 47 -7.71 -0.76 -0.11
C LEU A 47 -6.48 -1.12 0.74
N ASN A 48 -6.63 -1.20 2.07
CA ASN A 48 -5.56 -1.59 2.98
C ASN A 48 -5.10 -3.03 2.74
N ASN A 49 -6.04 -3.96 2.63
CA ASN A 49 -5.74 -5.37 2.37
C ASN A 49 -5.09 -5.54 0.99
N LEU A 50 -5.57 -4.84 -0.04
CA LEU A 50 -4.98 -4.86 -1.38
C LEU A 50 -3.54 -4.31 -1.37
N THR A 51 -3.31 -3.24 -0.62
CA THR A 51 -1.96 -2.66 -0.44
C THR A 51 -1.03 -3.64 0.27
N LEU A 52 -1.51 -4.29 1.33
CA LEU A 52 -0.73 -5.30 2.08
C LEU A 52 -0.32 -6.48 1.18
N ILE A 53 -1.25 -7.00 0.38
CA ILE A 53 -0.97 -8.06 -0.59
C ILE A 53 0.04 -7.58 -1.63
N GLY A 54 -0.13 -6.36 -2.16
CA GLY A 54 0.79 -5.78 -3.13
C GLY A 54 2.21 -5.63 -2.60
N ILE A 55 2.38 -5.15 -1.36
CA ILE A 55 3.68 -5.02 -0.69
C ILE A 55 4.32 -6.40 -0.48
N THR A 56 3.53 -7.38 -0.04
CA THR A 56 4.02 -8.75 0.20
C THR A 56 4.53 -9.38 -1.10
N LEU A 57 3.77 -9.25 -2.19
CA LEU A 57 4.19 -9.73 -3.51
C LEU A 57 5.44 -8.99 -4.02
N TYR A 58 5.51 -7.67 -3.82
CA TYR A 58 6.67 -6.89 -4.19
C TYR A 58 7.95 -7.36 -3.50
N LEU A 59 7.85 -7.66 -2.20
CA LEU A 59 8.97 -8.17 -1.40
C LEU A 59 9.41 -9.54 -1.90
N PHE A 60 8.47 -10.43 -2.22
CA PHE A 60 8.77 -11.74 -2.80
C PHE A 60 9.47 -11.63 -4.17
N PHE A 61 8.96 -10.77 -5.05
CA PHE A 61 9.59 -10.53 -6.35
C PHE A 61 10.97 -9.91 -6.21
N ALA A 62 11.19 -9.00 -5.25
CA ALA A 62 12.49 -8.41 -4.99
C ALA A 62 13.53 -9.46 -4.58
N ILE A 63 13.15 -10.39 -3.71
CA ILE A 63 14.02 -11.51 -3.30
C ILE A 63 14.34 -12.40 -4.50
N GLN A 64 13.33 -12.85 -5.26
CA GLN A 64 13.56 -13.69 -6.44
C GLN A 64 14.45 -13.01 -7.49
N LEU A 65 14.25 -11.71 -7.73
CA LEU A 65 15.06 -10.94 -8.66
C LEU A 65 16.51 -10.79 -8.20
N ASN A 66 16.74 -10.65 -6.90
CA ASN A 66 18.09 -10.56 -6.35
C ASN A 66 18.84 -11.88 -6.52
N PHE A 67 18.20 -13.01 -6.21
CA PHE A 67 18.80 -14.34 -6.41
C PHE A 67 19.01 -14.70 -7.88
N ASN A 68 18.14 -14.27 -8.79
CA ASN A 68 18.28 -14.56 -10.22
C ASN A 68 19.29 -13.63 -10.94
N ASN A 69 19.78 -12.57 -10.29
CA ASN A 69 20.86 -11.71 -10.79
C ASN A 69 22.23 -12.04 -10.18
N LEU A 70 22.29 -13.03 -9.28
CA LEU A 70 23.54 -13.60 -8.74
C LEU A 70 24.04 -14.72 -9.67
#